data_AF-E9DXN1-F1
#
_entry.id   AF-E9DXN1-F1
#
_cell.length_a   1.000
_cell.length_b   1.000
_cell.length_c   1.000
_cell.angle_alpha   90.00
_cell.angle_beta   90.00
_cell.angle_gamma   90.00
#
_symmetry.space_group_name_H-M   'P 1'
#
loop_
_entity.id
_entity.type
_entity.pdbx_description
1 polymer ?
#
loop_
_entity_poly.entity_id
_entity_poly.type
_entity_poly.pdbx_seq_one_letter_code
_entity_poly.pdbx_strand_id
1 'polypeptide(L)'
;MAPVSTTDKPTERQVLATDSEYVAKGATQWARTWVHNGWRTSSGTVKNNDMWQMLLGEVERWDSWGVKVQLWGIPRKLNEMAGSAAKQAAEETETYDTYDTYKEA
;
A
#
# COMPACT_ATOMS: atom_id res chain seq x y z
N MET A 1 26.77 8.73 9.57
CA MET A 1 25.34 8.33 9.58
C MET A 1 25.34 6.82 9.52
N ALA A 2 24.94 6.13 10.59
CA ALA A 2 25.02 4.67 10.66
C ALA A 2 24.06 4.03 9.65
N PRO A 3 24.40 2.89 9.03
CA PRO A 3 23.49 2.18 8.14
C PRO A 3 22.26 1.75 8.95
N VAL A 4 21.06 2.02 8.42
CA VAL A 4 19.83 1.45 8.98
C VAL A 4 19.98 -0.07 8.86
N SER A 5 20.11 -0.74 10.00
CA SER A 5 20.28 -2.19 10.03
C SER A 5 18.91 -2.81 9.77
N THR A 6 18.62 -3.16 8.52
CA THR A 6 17.36 -3.80 8.08
C THR A 6 17.31 -5.28 8.48
N THR A 7 17.58 -5.56 9.76
CA THR A 7 17.54 -6.90 10.36
C THR A 7 16.56 -6.96 11.52
N ASP A 8 15.58 -6.07 11.59
CA ASP A 8 14.42 -6.28 12.43
C ASP A 8 13.47 -7.22 11.72
N LYS A 9 13.26 -8.38 12.34
CA LYS A 9 12.19 -9.30 11.96
C LYS A 9 10.91 -8.46 11.85
N PRO A 10 10.17 -8.49 10.73
CA PRO A 10 8.94 -7.71 10.63
C PRO A 10 8.06 -8.04 11.83
N THR A 11 7.60 -7.01 12.52
CA THR A 11 6.75 -7.17 13.71
C THR A 11 5.56 -8.06 13.36
N GLU A 12 5.10 -8.85 14.33
CA GLU A 12 3.94 -9.77 14.17
C GLU A 12 2.71 -9.07 13.56
N ARG A 13 2.63 -7.74 13.69
CA ARG A 13 1.60 -6.90 13.11
C ARG A 13 2.19 -5.69 12.39
N GLN A 14 1.67 -5.42 11.19
CA GLN A 14 1.95 -4.20 10.43
C GLN A 14 0.65 -3.43 10.20
N VAL A 15 0.64 -2.13 10.51
CA VAL A 15 -0.51 -1.26 10.25
C VAL A 15 -0.22 -0.42 9.00
N LEU A 16 -1.15 -0.45 8.05
CA LEU A 16 -1.20 0.43 6.89
C LEU A 16 -2.30 1.46 7.13
N ALA A 17 -1.90 2.72 7.32
CA ALA A 17 -2.84 3.82 7.49
C ALA A 17 -3.08 4.54 6.16
N THR A 18 -4.32 4.90 5.87
CA THR A 18 -4.70 5.60 4.64
C THR A 18 -5.82 6.59 4.91
N ASP A 19 -5.77 7.76 4.26
CA ASP A 19 -6.89 8.71 4.22
C ASP A 19 -7.83 8.49 3.04
N SER A 20 -7.58 7.46 2.21
CA SER A 20 -8.46 7.08 1.11
C SER A 20 -9.64 6.28 1.63
N GLU A 21 -10.83 6.91 1.61
CA GLU A 21 -12.09 6.24 1.96
C GLU A 21 -12.34 5.02 1.07
N TYR A 22 -11.99 5.10 -0.21
CA TYR A 22 -12.10 3.98 -1.15
C TYR A 22 -11.27 2.77 -0.71
N VAL A 23 -10.02 3.00 -0.30
CA VAL A 23 -9.14 1.92 0.17
C VAL A 23 -9.60 1.40 1.53
N ALA A 24 -9.92 2.29 2.46
CA ALA A 24 -10.35 1.90 3.80
C ALA A 24 -11.63 1.04 3.75
N LYS A 25 -12.68 1.49 3.04
CA LYS A 25 -13.91 0.72 2.89
C LYS A 25 -13.73 -0.49 1.97
N GLY A 26 -12.93 -0.36 0.91
CA GLY A 26 -12.61 -1.46 0.01
C GLY A 26 -12.01 -2.64 0.77
N ALA A 27 -10.98 -2.40 1.56
CA ALA A 27 -10.28 -3.46 2.30
C ALA A 27 -11.14 -4.05 3.43
N THR A 28 -11.93 -3.23 4.12
CA THR A 28 -12.64 -3.67 5.34
C THR A 28 -14.08 -4.13 5.12
N GLN A 29 -14.72 -3.72 4.02
CA GLN A 29 -16.16 -3.95 3.79
C GLN A 29 -16.46 -4.64 2.46
N TRP A 30 -15.73 -4.31 1.39
CA TRP A 30 -16.14 -4.71 0.03
C TRP A 30 -15.31 -5.83 -0.58
N ALA A 31 -14.01 -5.91 -0.29
CA ALA A 31 -13.08 -6.84 -0.91
C ALA A 31 -13.54 -8.30 -0.85
N ARG A 32 -14.06 -8.72 0.32
CA ARG A 32 -14.60 -10.08 0.48
C ARG A 32 -15.75 -10.37 -0.48
N THR A 33 -16.68 -9.42 -0.64
CA THR A 33 -17.81 -9.53 -1.57
C THR A 33 -17.34 -9.46 -3.01
N TRP A 34 -16.37 -8.61 -3.34
CA TRP A 34 -15.80 -8.53 -4.69
C TRP A 34 -15.15 -9.84 -5.10
N VAL A 35 -14.31 -10.45 -4.24
CA VAL A 35 -13.70 -11.76 -4.49
C VAL A 35 -14.78 -12.83 -4.68
N HIS A 36 -15.79 -12.86 -3.80
CA HIS A 36 -16.89 -13.80 -3.92
C HIS A 36 -17.67 -13.66 -5.23
N ASN A 37 -17.90 -12.43 -5.69
CA ASN A 37 -18.62 -12.14 -6.93
C ASN A 37 -17.72 -12.15 -8.19
N GLY A 38 -16.49 -12.65 -8.09
CA GLY A 38 -15.57 -12.71 -9.23
C GLY A 38 -15.21 -11.33 -9.80
N TRP A 39 -15.03 -10.33 -8.93
CA TRP A 39 -14.69 -8.95 -9.26
C TRP A 39 -15.73 -8.21 -10.10
N ARG A 40 -17.01 -8.56 -9.94
CA ARG A 40 -18.14 -7.93 -10.63
C ARG A 40 -19.11 -7.27 -9.65
N THR A 41 -19.66 -6.15 -10.07
CA THR A 41 -20.74 -5.40 -9.42
C THR A 41 -21.90 -5.21 -10.39
N SER A 42 -23.03 -4.68 -9.91
CA SER A 42 -24.16 -4.32 -10.79
C SER A 42 -23.79 -3.30 -11.87
N SER A 43 -22.78 -2.47 -11.62
CA SER A 43 -22.27 -1.47 -12.56
C SER A 43 -21.14 -1.98 -13.46
N GLY A 44 -20.78 -3.26 -13.39
CA GLY A 44 -19.70 -3.87 -14.15
C GLY A 44 -18.50 -4.27 -13.28
N THR A 45 -17.32 -4.38 -13.91
CA THR A 45 -16.09 -4.79 -13.23
C THR A 45 -15.72 -3.82 -12.11
N VAL A 46 -15.28 -4.34 -10.97
CA VAL A 46 -14.77 -3.53 -9.85
C VAL A 46 -13.63 -2.65 -10.35
N LYS A 47 -13.66 -1.37 -9.99
CA LYS A 47 -12.61 -0.41 -10.37
C LYS A 47 -11.26 -0.82 -9.77
N ASN A 48 -10.21 -0.83 -10.60
CA ASN A 48 -8.84 -1.21 -10.21
C ASN A 48 -8.77 -2.63 -9.61
N ASN A 49 -9.53 -3.58 -10.17
CA ASN A 49 -9.56 -4.96 -9.68
C ASN A 49 -8.19 -5.65 -9.75
N ASP A 50 -7.35 -5.27 -10.70
CA ASP A 50 -5.96 -5.68 -10.84
C ASP A 50 -5.13 -5.26 -9.62
N MET A 51 -5.18 -3.99 -9.23
CA MET A 51 -4.47 -3.48 -8.06
C MET A 51 -4.98 -4.12 -6.77
N TRP A 52 -6.29 -4.35 -6.65
CA TRP A 52 -6.86 -5.04 -5.49
C TRP A 52 -6.42 -6.50 -5.39
N GLN A 53 -6.35 -7.22 -6.51
CA GLN A 53 -5.82 -8.59 -6.52
C GLN A 53 -4.36 -8.62 -6.06
N MET A 54 -3.54 -7.67 -6.51
CA MET A 54 -2.15 -7.54 -6.06
C MET A 54 -2.06 -7.25 -4.56
N LEU A 55 -2.84 -6.31 -4.05
CA LEU A 55 -2.87 -5.96 -2.63
C LEU A 55 -3.27 -7.15 -1.76
N LEU A 56 -4.33 -7.86 -2.13
CA LEU A 56 -4.80 -9.02 -1.38
C LEU A 56 -3.77 -10.17 -1.42
N GLY A 57 -3.15 -10.43 -2.58
CA GLY A 57 -2.10 -11.43 -2.70
C GLY A 57 -0.87 -11.11 -1.84
N GLU A 58 -0.48 -9.84 -1.77
CA GLU A 58 0.64 -9.43 -0.91
C GLU A 58 0.26 -9.57 0.58
N VAL A 59 -0.96 -9.20 0.98
CA VAL A 59 -1.46 -9.43 2.35
C VAL A 59 -1.43 -10.92 2.72
N GLU A 60 -1.87 -11.81 1.83
CA GLU A 60 -1.81 -13.26 2.04
C GLU A 60 -0.37 -13.77 2.14
N ARG A 61 0.53 -13.23 1.32
CA ARG A 61 1.96 -13.55 1.39
C ARG A 61 2.55 -13.18 2.75
N TRP A 62 2.29 -11.96 3.24
CA TRP A 62 2.76 -11.53 4.56
C TRP A 62 2.15 -12.38 5.69
N ASP A 63 0.88 -12.78 5.56
CA ASP A 63 0.23 -13.67 6.52
C ASP A 63 0.94 -15.04 6.60
N SER A 64 1.39 -15.57 5.46
CA SER A 64 2.17 -16.82 5.39
C SER A 64 3.52 -16.73 6.13
N TRP A 65 4.05 -15.52 6.29
CA TRP A 65 5.28 -15.24 7.05
C TRP A 65 4.99 -14.90 8.53
N GLY A 66 3.72 -14.99 8.96
CA GLY A 66 3.30 -14.70 10.32
C GLY A 66 3.11 -13.21 10.62
N VAL A 67 3.05 -12.35 9.60
CA VAL A 67 2.84 -10.91 9.73
C VAL A 67 1.38 -10.57 9.46
N LYS A 68 0.68 -10.06 10.48
CA LYS A 68 -0.71 -9.62 10.39
C LYS A 68 -0.79 -8.19 9.89
N VAL A 69 -1.29 -7.99 8.67
CA VAL A 69 -1.54 -6.66 8.11
C VAL A 69 -2.90 -6.14 8.59
N GLN A 70 -2.93 -4.90 9.09
CA GLN A 70 -4.15 -4.18 9.44
C GLN A 70 -4.25 -2.90 8.63
N LEU A 71 -5.43 -2.62 8.07
CA LEU A 71 -5.70 -1.42 7.29
C LEU A 71 -6.58 -0.45 8.10
N TRP A 72 -6.07 0.75 8.36
CA TRP A 72 -6.75 1.77 9.16
C TRP A 72 -7.08 2.99 8.31
N GLY A 73 -8.35 3.38 8.30
CA GLY A 73 -8.79 4.67 7.76
C GLY A 73 -8.46 5.78 8.75
N ILE A 74 -7.73 6.81 8.31
CA ILE A 74 -7.32 7.94 9.15
C ILE A 74 -7.78 9.28 8.56
N PRO A 75 -8.02 10.32 9.39
CA PRO A 75 -8.26 11.66 8.87
C PRO A 75 -7.07 12.17 8.05
N ARG A 76 -7.36 12.89 6.96
CA ARG A 76 -6.36 13.44 6.03
C ARG A 76 -5.25 14.26 6.68
N LYS A 77 -5.58 14.99 7.76
CA LYS A 77 -4.61 15.77 8.55
C LYS A 77 -3.47 14.91 9.13
N LEU A 78 -3.71 13.62 9.37
CA LEU A 78 -2.70 12.68 9.86
C LEU A 78 -1.88 12.05 8.73
N ASN A 79 -2.26 12.27 7.47
CA ASN A 79 -1.61 11.69 6.28
C ASN A 79 -0.86 12.73 5.43
N GLU A 80 -0.55 13.91 6.00
CA GLU A 80 0.04 15.03 5.25
C GLU A 80 1.42 14.69 4.66
N MET A 81 2.26 13.96 5.39
CA MET A 81 3.58 13.55 4.90
C MET A 81 3.49 12.63 3.68
N ALA A 82 2.68 11.57 3.76
CA ALA A 82 2.48 10.65 2.63
C ALA A 82 1.80 11.36 1.46
N GLY A 83 0.85 12.26 1.72
CA GLY A 83 0.23 13.09 0.70
C GLY A 83 1.22 14.02 0.00
N SER A 84 2.14 14.63 0.74
CA SER A 84 3.22 15.46 0.17
C SER A 84 4.17 14.62 -0.69
N ALA A 85 4.60 13.46 -0.20
CA ALA A 85 5.48 12.56 -0.95
C ALA A 85 4.81 12.06 -2.24
N ALA A 86 3.52 11.69 -2.18
CA ALA A 86 2.78 11.27 -3.36
C ALA A 86 2.63 12.39 -4.41
N LYS A 87 2.45 13.65 -3.96
CA LYS A 87 2.42 14.81 -4.88
C LYS A 87 3.76 15.04 -5.54
N GLN A 88 4.85 15.01 -4.76
CA GLN A 88 6.21 15.12 -5.29
C GLN A 88 6.48 14.04 -6.34
N ALA A 89 6.17 12.78 -6.04
CA ALA A 89 6.33 11.68 -6.99
C ALA A 89 5.45 11.78 -8.24
N ALA A 90 4.29 12.44 -8.16
CA ALA A 90 3.42 12.68 -9.30
C ALA A 90 3.86 13.89 -10.14
N GLU A 91 4.52 14.88 -9.52
CA GLU A 91 5.05 16.09 -10.15
C GLU A 91 6.45 15.85 -10.77
N GLU A 92 7.22 14.89 -10.22
CA GLU A 92 8.50 14.44 -10.77
C GLU A 92 8.31 13.61 -12.05
N THR A 93 8.54 14.29 -13.19
CA THR A 93 8.97 13.64 -14.43
C THR A 93 10.31 12.98 -14.17
N GLU A 94 10.42 11.64 -14.30
CA GLU A 94 11.64 10.81 -14.09
C GLU A 94 12.69 11.44 -13.17
N THR A 95 12.57 11.25 -11.85
CA THR A 95 13.69 11.54 -10.97
C THR A 95 14.81 10.53 -11.18
N TYR A 96 15.87 11.03 -11.79
CA TYR A 96 17.16 10.34 -11.90
C TYR A 96 17.58 9.88 -10.51
N ASP A 97 17.69 8.56 -10.36
CA ASP A 97 18.08 7.89 -9.12
C ASP A 97 19.45 8.41 -8.67
N THR A 98 19.47 9.23 -7.62
CA THR A 98 20.71 9.78 -7.04
C THR A 98 21.53 8.73 -6.28
N TYR A 99 21.16 7.44 -6.32
CA TYR A 99 22.02 6.34 -5.89
C TYR A 99 23.14 5.99 -6.89
N ASP A 100 23.11 6.51 -8.13
CA ASP A 100 24.20 6.28 -9.11
C ASP A 100 25.41 7.21 -8.92
N THR A 101 25.30 8.30 -8.13
CA THR A 101 26.44 9.21 -7.90
C THR A 101 27.46 8.69 -6.88
N TYR A 102 27.25 7.49 -6.32
CA TYR A 102 28.20 6.82 -5.41
C TYR A 102 28.73 5.48 -5.94
N LYS A 103 28.52 5.18 -7.23
CA LYS A 103 29.05 3.96 -7.86
C LYS A 103 30.16 4.16 -8.87
N GLU A 104 30.52 5.39 -9.21
CA GLU A 104 31.70 5.67 -10.01
C GLU A 104 32.61 6.70 -9.34
N ALA A 105 33.67 6.17 -8.73
CA ALA A 105 35.02 6.74 -8.54
C ALA A 105 35.19 8.03 -7.69
#